data_AF-A0A536ZAB0-F1
#
_entry.id   AF-A0A536ZAB0-F1
#
_cell.length_a   1.000
_cell.length_b   1.000
_cell.length_c   1.000
_cell.angle_alpha   90.00
_cell.angle_beta   90.00
_cell.angle_gamma   90.00
#
_symmetry.space_group_name_H-M   'P 1'
#
loop_
_entity.id
_entity.type
_entity.pdbx_description
1 polymer ?
#
loop_
_entity_poly.entity_id
_entity_poly.type
_entity_poly.pdbx_seq_one_letter_code
_entity_poly.pdbx_strand_id
1 'polypeptide(L)'
;EALERVSLPPTWFVVLTPPVQVSTASIFAAPELTRQTPSARIRAFPETFGSNDLQAVAVSRFPEIAACLGALSREVPSGVRVGMSGSGSSVFAAFAEEDAAVQTLSRVARAGNIAGFVARTLDRHPLQHFAAP
;
A
#
# COMPACT_ATOMS: atom_id res chain seq x y z
N GLU A 1 -2.23 -19.93 -14.55
CA GLU A 1 -1.18 -18.98 -14.11
C GLU A 1 -0.12 -19.72 -13.33
N ALA A 2 1.13 -19.25 -13.36
CA ALA A 2 2.23 -19.79 -12.55
C ALA A 2 2.82 -18.64 -11.72
N LEU A 3 2.96 -18.83 -10.42
CA LEU A 3 3.53 -17.84 -9.50
C LEU A 3 5.01 -18.17 -9.24
N GLU A 4 5.86 -17.15 -9.25
CA GLU A 4 7.28 -17.26 -8.95
C GLU A 4 7.61 -16.61 -7.61
N ARG A 5 8.48 -17.25 -6.83
CA ARG A 5 8.96 -16.70 -5.57
C ARG A 5 9.94 -15.56 -5.82
N VAL A 6 9.73 -14.43 -5.15
CA VAL A 6 10.66 -13.30 -5.13
C VAL A 6 11.16 -13.06 -3.70
N SER A 7 12.43 -12.67 -3.57
CA SER A 7 13.00 -12.21 -2.30
C SER A 7 12.92 -10.69 -2.24
N LEU A 8 12.38 -10.16 -1.15
CA LEU A 8 12.24 -8.72 -0.90
C LEU A 8 12.98 -8.36 0.39
N PRO A 9 13.49 -7.13 0.53
CA PRO A 9 14.11 -6.71 1.79
C PRO A 9 13.10 -6.70 2.94
N PRO A 10 13.54 -6.93 4.19
CA PRO A 10 12.74 -6.63 5.36
C PRO A 10 12.26 -5.17 5.33
N THR A 11 10.95 -4.95 5.46
CA THR A 11 10.33 -3.63 5.35
C THR A 11 9.28 -3.49 6.46
N TRP A 12 9.21 -2.29 7.02
CA TRP A 12 8.15 -1.87 7.93
C TRP A 12 7.14 -1.00 7.17
N PHE A 13 5.87 -1.22 7.40
CA PHE A 13 4.79 -0.46 6.81
C PHE A 13 3.98 0.25 7.89
N VAL A 14 3.74 1.54 7.70
CA VAL A 14 2.58 2.20 8.32
C VAL A 14 1.41 1.96 7.39
N VAL A 15 0.35 1.34 7.88
CA VAL A 15 -0.90 1.11 7.13
C VAL A 15 -2.00 1.94 7.78
N LEU A 16 -2.62 2.81 6.99
CA LEU A 16 -3.82 3.54 7.40
C LEU A 16 -5.06 2.89 6.78
N THR A 17 -6.17 2.96 7.52
CA THR A 17 -7.48 2.48 7.10
C THR A 17 -8.40 3.68 6.93
N PRO A 18 -8.53 4.24 5.71
CA PRO A 18 -9.52 5.27 5.46
C PRO A 18 -10.92 4.76 5.84
N PRO A 19 -11.78 5.59 6.46
CA PRO A 19 -13.10 5.18 6.96
C PRO A 19 -14.13 5.07 5.83
N VAL A 20 -13.79 4.34 4.76
CA VAL A 20 -14.63 4.13 3.58
C VAL A 20 -14.50 2.70 3.09
N GLN A 21 -15.60 2.13 2.62
CA GLN A 21 -15.64 0.82 1.98
C GLN A 21 -15.58 0.99 0.46
N VAL A 22 -14.66 0.28 -0.18
CA VAL A 22 -14.47 0.33 -1.64
C VAL A 22 -14.85 -1.02 -2.23
N SER A 23 -15.79 -1.01 -3.17
CA SER A 23 -16.09 -2.20 -3.97
C SER A 23 -14.99 -2.43 -5.00
N THR A 24 -14.29 -3.56 -4.90
CA THR A 24 -13.31 -3.96 -5.92
C THR A 24 -13.91 -3.94 -7.32
N ALA A 25 -15.14 -4.46 -7.48
CA ALA A 25 -15.83 -4.49 -8.76
C ALA A 25 -16.07 -3.08 -9.33
N SER A 26 -16.41 -2.10 -8.48
CA SER A 26 -16.67 -0.73 -8.96
C SER A 26 -15.40 -0.03 -9.46
N ILE A 27 -14.24 -0.32 -8.84
CA ILE A 27 -12.94 0.19 -9.30
C ILE A 27 -12.55 -0.43 -10.64
N PHE A 28 -12.67 -1.76 -10.79
CA PHE A 28 -12.35 -2.43 -12.05
C PHE A 28 -13.28 -2.07 -13.22
N ALA A 29 -14.55 -1.76 -12.92
CA ALA A 29 -15.54 -1.33 -13.90
C ALA A 29 -15.38 0.15 -14.34
N ALA A 30 -14.53 0.93 -13.68
CA ALA A 30 -14.37 2.36 -13.97
C ALA A 30 -13.86 2.61 -15.40
N PRO A 31 -14.55 3.38 -16.25
CA PRO A 31 -14.11 3.64 -17.62
C PRO A 31 -12.74 4.32 -17.68
N GLU A 32 -12.45 5.19 -16.71
CA GLU A 32 -11.19 5.94 -16.58
C GLU A 32 -10.01 5.10 -16.06
N LEU A 33 -10.21 3.82 -15.72
CA LEU A 33 -9.13 2.97 -15.23
C LEU A 33 -8.07 2.71 -16.33
N THR A 34 -6.80 2.97 -16.00
CA THR A 34 -5.64 2.60 -16.81
C THR A 34 -5.57 1.09 -16.98
N ARG A 35 -5.64 0.61 -18.23
CA ARG A 35 -5.61 -0.83 -18.59
C ARG A 35 -4.47 -1.22 -19.52
N GLN A 36 -3.65 -0.25 -19.90
CA GLN A 36 -2.64 -0.40 -20.97
C GLN A 36 -1.22 -0.22 -20.41
N THR A 37 -1.03 -0.46 -19.11
CA THR A 37 0.31 -0.42 -18.48
C THR A 37 1.16 -1.55 -19.07
N PRO A 38 2.29 -1.24 -19.71
CA PRO A 38 3.12 -2.26 -20.35
C PRO A 38 3.56 -3.33 -19.35
N SER A 39 3.54 -4.60 -19.78
CA SER A 39 4.04 -5.68 -18.95
C SER A 39 5.53 -5.50 -18.66
N ALA A 40 5.91 -5.56 -17.39
CA ALA A 40 7.29 -5.53 -16.94
C ALA A 40 7.76 -6.94 -16.58
N ARG A 41 9.03 -7.27 -16.86
CA ARG A 41 9.66 -8.51 -16.37
C ARG A 41 10.10 -8.32 -14.93
N ILE A 42 10.11 -9.37 -14.11
CA ILE A 42 10.51 -9.32 -12.69
C ILE A 42 11.90 -8.67 -12.50
N ARG A 43 12.86 -8.91 -13.41
CA ARG A 43 14.19 -8.26 -13.39
C ARG A 43 14.13 -6.73 -13.47
N ALA A 44 13.02 -6.17 -13.96
CA ALA A 44 12.77 -4.74 -14.06
C ALA A 44 11.96 -4.18 -12.87
N PHE A 45 11.73 -4.94 -11.79
CA PHE A 45 11.12 -4.47 -10.55
C PHE A 45 12.19 -4.15 -9.47
N PRO A 46 12.89 -3.00 -9.49
CA PRO A 46 13.50 -2.49 -8.28
C PRO A 46 12.44 -2.19 -7.22
N GLU A 47 12.85 -2.01 -5.96
CA GLU A 47 11.98 -1.76 -4.81
C GLU A 47 11.05 -0.54 -4.97
N THR A 48 11.41 0.37 -5.87
CA THR A 48 10.65 1.60 -6.21
C THR A 48 9.76 1.45 -7.45
N PHE A 49 9.80 0.31 -8.14
CA PHE A 49 9.09 0.12 -9.40
C PHE A 49 7.59 -0.17 -9.21
N GLY A 50 6.80 0.27 -10.20
CA GLY A 50 5.36 0.07 -10.25
C GLY A 50 4.59 1.06 -9.39
N SER A 51 3.52 1.61 -9.96
CA SER A 51 2.46 2.32 -9.27
C SER A 51 1.21 1.45 -9.22
N ASN A 52 0.30 1.75 -8.30
CA ASN A 52 -1.01 1.12 -8.31
C ASN A 52 -1.93 1.88 -9.28
N ASP A 53 -2.20 1.32 -10.46
CA ASP A 53 -3.07 1.92 -11.48
C ASP A 53 -4.50 2.16 -10.99
N LEU A 54 -4.95 1.40 -9.98
CA LEU A 54 -6.26 1.56 -9.36
C LEU A 54 -6.33 2.83 -8.49
N GLN A 55 -5.18 3.35 -8.04
CA GLN A 55 -5.13 4.45 -7.07
C GLN A 55 -5.75 5.74 -7.62
N ALA A 56 -5.50 6.09 -8.87
CA ALA A 56 -6.05 7.32 -9.46
C ALA A 56 -7.58 7.30 -9.46
N VAL A 57 -8.18 6.15 -9.79
CA VAL A 57 -9.64 5.93 -9.77
C VAL A 57 -10.18 5.95 -8.34
N ALA A 58 -9.50 5.28 -7.41
CA ALA A 58 -9.94 5.23 -6.03
C ALA A 58 -9.90 6.62 -5.37
N VAL A 59 -8.84 7.39 -5.61
CA VAL A 59 -8.67 8.76 -5.10
C VAL A 59 -9.71 9.72 -5.68
N SER A 60 -10.07 9.59 -6.96
CA SER A 60 -11.07 10.47 -7.60
C SER A 60 -12.48 10.21 -7.08
N ARG A 61 -12.78 8.97 -6.69
CA ARG A 61 -14.12 8.55 -6.24
C ARG A 61 -14.30 8.59 -4.71
N PHE A 62 -13.21 8.46 -3.95
CA PHE A 62 -13.23 8.37 -2.49
C PHE A 62 -12.24 9.36 -1.86
N PRO A 63 -12.68 10.58 -1.52
CA PRO A 63 -11.83 11.62 -0.94
C PRO A 63 -11.11 11.22 0.36
N GLU A 64 -11.66 10.27 1.12
CA GLU A 64 -11.06 9.73 2.35
C GLU A 64 -9.71 9.05 2.06
N ILE A 65 -9.59 8.38 0.91
CA ILE A 65 -8.33 7.77 0.46
C ILE A 65 -7.32 8.86 0.13
N ALA A 66 -7.76 9.91 -0.59
CA ALA A 66 -6.92 11.07 -0.92
C ALA A 66 -6.40 11.76 0.35
N ALA A 67 -7.27 11.94 1.35
CA ALA A 67 -6.92 12.55 2.62
C ALA A 67 -5.86 11.74 3.38
N CYS A 68 -5.99 10.40 3.43
CA CYS A 68 -5.03 9.54 4.10
C CYS A 68 -3.68 9.47 3.36
N LEU A 69 -3.69 9.40 2.02
CA LEU A 69 -2.46 9.51 1.22
C LEU A 69 -1.76 10.85 1.47
N GLY A 70 -2.52 11.95 1.46
CA GLY A 70 -1.99 13.28 1.75
C GLY A 70 -1.42 13.41 3.17
N ALA A 71 -2.08 12.79 4.15
CA ALA A 71 -1.59 12.75 5.53
C ALA A 71 -0.25 12.01 5.64
N LEU A 72 -0.11 10.83 5.03
CA LEU A 72 1.17 10.11 5.00
C LEU A 72 2.25 10.92 4.29
N SER A 73 1.96 11.45 3.10
CA SER A 73 2.95 12.17 2.29
C SER A 73 3.49 13.44 2.97
N ARG A 74 2.74 14.07 3.89
CA ARG A 74 3.23 15.20 4.69
C ARG A 74 4.15 14.79 5.83
N GLU A 75 3.98 13.57 6.34
CA GLU A 75 4.68 13.09 7.54
C GLU A 75 5.93 12.26 7.24
N VAL A 76 6.17 11.97 5.95
CA VAL A 76 7.32 11.18 5.49
C VAL A 76 8.33 12.02 4.69
N PRO A 77 9.63 11.73 4.79
CA PRO A 77 10.65 12.35 3.94
C PRO A 77 10.46 12.04 2.45
N SER A 78 11.06 12.86 1.59
CA SER A 78 11.16 12.57 0.16
C SER A 78 11.88 11.23 -0.07
N GLY A 79 11.33 10.42 -0.98
CA GLY A 79 11.87 9.09 -1.30
C GLY A 79 11.23 7.93 -0.53
N VAL A 80 10.46 8.20 0.54
CA VAL A 80 9.62 7.16 1.16
C VAL A 80 8.48 6.79 0.21
N ARG A 81 8.32 5.49 -0.04
CA ARG A 81 7.23 4.99 -0.88
C ARG A 81 5.90 5.12 -0.14
N VAL A 82 4.96 5.86 -0.73
CA VAL A 82 3.58 6.01 -0.26
C VAL A 82 2.63 5.53 -1.36
N GLY A 83 1.60 4.76 -1.02
CA GLY A 83 0.64 4.28 -2.01
C GLY A 83 -0.57 3.57 -1.43
N MET A 84 -1.44 3.08 -2.31
CA MET A 84 -2.63 2.31 -1.96
C MET A 84 -2.40 0.81 -2.17
N SER A 85 -2.95 -0.02 -1.29
CA SER A 85 -2.93 -1.48 -1.45
C SER A 85 -4.19 -1.99 -2.14
N GLY A 86 -4.04 -2.89 -3.12
CA GLY A 86 -5.16 -3.47 -3.87
C GLY A 86 -6.06 -2.41 -4.53
N SER A 87 -7.37 -2.63 -4.53
CA SER A 87 -8.35 -1.64 -4.97
C SER A 87 -8.68 -0.57 -3.91
N GLY A 88 -7.98 -0.56 -2.78
CA GLY A 88 -8.31 0.26 -1.62
C GLY A 88 -9.30 -0.42 -0.65
N SER A 89 -9.64 0.22 0.47
CA SER A 89 -9.29 1.61 0.80
C SER A 89 -7.92 1.81 1.46
N SER A 90 -7.27 0.77 1.98
CA SER A 90 -6.04 0.91 2.77
C SER A 90 -4.89 1.58 1.99
N VAL A 91 -4.18 2.47 2.67
CA VAL A 91 -2.99 3.18 2.15
C VAL A 91 -1.79 2.92 3.05
N PHE A 92 -0.59 3.05 2.53
CA PHE A 92 0.63 2.71 3.25
C PHE A 92 1.80 3.64 2.98
N ALA A 93 2.75 3.66 3.90
CA ALA A 93 4.11 4.17 3.71
C ALA A 93 5.15 3.11 4.13
N ALA A 94 6.25 2.97 3.40
CA ALA A 94 7.26 1.93 3.58
C ALA A 94 8.57 2.46 4.20
N PHE A 95 9.11 1.77 5.19
CA PHE A 95 10.28 2.16 5.99
C PHE A 95 11.26 0.99 6.15
N ALA A 96 12.55 1.30 6.22
CA ALA A 96 13.56 0.31 6.59
C ALA A 96 13.57 0.02 8.10
N GLU A 97 13.22 1.01 8.92
CA GLU A 97 13.31 0.95 10.38
C GLU A 97 11.93 1.08 11.05
N GLU A 98 11.72 0.30 12.11
CA GLU A 98 10.48 0.29 12.89
C GLU A 98 10.20 1.65 13.53
N ASP A 99 11.22 2.25 14.15
CA ASP A 99 11.09 3.52 14.86
C ASP A 99 10.56 4.63 13.95
N ALA A 100 11.06 4.70 12.71
CA ALA A 100 10.57 5.66 11.73
C ALA A 100 9.09 5.44 11.38
N ALA A 101 8.65 4.18 11.25
CA ALA A 101 7.26 3.83 11.00
C ALA A 101 6.36 4.21 12.20
N VAL A 102 6.75 3.82 13.41
CA VAL A 102 6.01 4.10 14.66
C VAL A 102 5.87 5.61 14.90
N GLN A 103 6.96 6.37 14.71
CA GLN A 103 6.92 7.82 14.84
C GLN A 103 6.01 8.46 13.80
N THR A 104 6.04 7.99 12.55
CA THR A 104 5.16 8.50 11.49
C THR A 104 3.69 8.24 11.80
N LEU A 105 3.32 7.01 12.18
CA LEU A 105 1.95 6.70 12.60
C LEU A 105 1.50 7.59 13.76
N SER A 106 2.38 7.82 14.73
CA SER A 106 2.11 8.69 15.88
C SER A 106 1.88 10.15 15.48
N ARG A 107 2.54 10.68 14.45
CA ARG A 107 2.31 12.04 13.95
C ARG A 107 1.00 12.13 13.17
N VAL A 108 0.74 11.17 12.28
CA VAL A 108 -0.53 11.10 11.53
C VAL A 108 -1.73 11.02 12.47
N ALA A 109 -1.68 10.16 13.49
CA ALA A 109 -2.76 9.99 14.45
C ALA A 109 -3.01 11.25 15.32
N ARG A 110 -2.01 12.12 15.50
CA ARG A 110 -2.19 13.41 16.18
C ARG A 110 -2.82 14.46 15.27
N ALA A 111 -2.55 14.40 13.97
CA ALA A 111 -3.11 15.33 12.99
C ALA A 111 -4.59 15.05 12.68
N GLY A 112 -5.09 13.86 12.96
CA GLY A 112 -6.51 13.51 12.82
C GLY A 112 -6.83 12.10 13.32
N ASN A 113 -8.13 11.81 13.47
CA ASN A 113 -8.62 10.51 13.95
C ASN A 113 -8.62 9.44 12.84
N ILE A 114 -7.44 9.11 12.31
CA ILE A 114 -7.26 8.09 11.27
C ILE A 114 -6.77 6.79 11.90
N ALA A 115 -7.53 5.70 11.72
CA ALA A 115 -7.12 4.39 12.19
C ALA A 115 -5.94 3.85 11.38
N GLY A 116 -4.97 3.23 12.06
CA GLY A 116 -3.81 2.63 11.39
C GLY A 116 -2.96 1.79 12.33
N PHE A 117 -2.01 1.06 11.75
CA PHE A 117 -1.09 0.19 12.48
C PHE A 117 0.28 0.11 11.77
N VAL A 118 1.28 -0.37 12.49
CA VAL A 118 2.61 -0.70 11.95
C VAL A 118 2.72 -2.21 11.79
N ALA A 119 3.29 -2.66 10.67
CA ALA A 119 3.52 -4.09 10.40
C ALA A 119 4.86 -4.31 9.69
N ARG A 120 5.51 -5.44 9.99
CA ARG A 120 6.73 -5.89 9.30
C ARG A 120 6.42 -6.91 8.21
N THR A 121 7.18 -6.91 7.12
CA THR A 121 7.18 -8.02 6.16
C THR A 121 7.65 -9.32 6.81
N LEU A 122 7.17 -10.43 6.23
CA LEU A 122 7.55 -11.78 6.60
C LEU A 122 8.03 -12.53 5.35
N ASP A 123 9.16 -13.23 5.44
CA ASP A 123 9.71 -14.03 4.33
C ASP A 123 8.89 -15.28 4.00
N ARG A 124 8.03 -15.68 4.94
CA ARG A 124 7.15 -16.83 4.87
C ARG A 124 5.80 -16.47 5.48
N HIS A 125 4.73 -16.94 4.85
CA HIS A 125 3.39 -16.77 5.37
C HIS A 125 3.26 -17.53 6.72
N PRO A 126 2.63 -16.95 7.77
CA PRO A 126 2.49 -17.62 9.07
C PRO A 126 1.81 -19.00 8.99
N LEU A 127 0.91 -19.17 8.02
CA LEU A 127 0.21 -20.44 7.77
C LEU A 127 0.93 -21.39 6.82
N GLN A 128 2.21 -21.16 6.49
CA GLN A 128 2.94 -22.01 5.53
C GLN A 128 2.89 -23.51 5.91
N HIS A 129 2.97 -23.81 7.20
CA HIS A 129 2.94 -25.18 7.72
C HIS A 129 1.51 -25.69 8.01
N PHE A 130 0.49 -24.85 7.86
CA PHE A 130 -0.90 -25.21 8.17
C PHE A 130 -1.56 -26.02 7.05
N ALA A 131 -1.07 -25.87 5.82
CA ALA A 131 -1.56 -26.58 4.63
C ALA A 131 -0.55 -27.63 4.12
N ALA A 132 0.48 -27.95 4.91
CA ALA A 132 1.39 -29.05 4.59
C ALA A 132 0.67 -30.39 4.85
N PRO A 133 0.66 -31.33 3.90
CA PRO A 133 0.10 -32.67 4.09
C PRO A 133 0.86 -33.48 5.15
#